data_AF-A0A662SIF4-F1
#
_entry.id   AF-A0A662SIF4-F1
#
_cell.length_a   1.000
_cell.length_b   1.000
_cell.length_c   1.000
_cell.angle_alpha   90.00
_cell.angle_beta   90.00
_cell.angle_gamma   90.00
#
_symmetry.space_group_name_H-M   'P 1'
#
loop_
_entity.id
_entity.type
_entity.pdbx_description
1 polymer ?
#
loop_
_entity_poly.entity_id
_entity_poly.type
_entity_poly.pdbx_seq_one_letter_code
_entity_poly.pdbx_strand_id
1 'polypeptide(L)'
;EEYLIAEQSRLRAEIEMRLCTAWSRIVEEWSQIVQRTREPLARWQDVLAQIKVRAEERAAALAERRQARRAICVRKYLDDIEVEEALYRRYIAPLLKEDLRTRFVWRYADDNTWRLSLYGSQPWEVDYADAEMAEAAMLDIGRAYGSVLRSLQIADVLAELCAPQAIAEECGPGSAPLIRTVPYEQPISEAHRFVGIAGDRQSAYFEQVLQHLRAPVAQVHSEQLAQIQHPHRCVALASLDLLRTRGLPSWSQAREAYREIRSRKRAALQVFPAETNAALYEGLLSEIGLALRFFSPYTCLTLEDERRARAFWLAYAYGWVRVNSVERGGRAPLLQMVLALPEMEPAPLTEARDEPPSLWEAAVTFVLAEEGGPIETVEAALEGKGIGSSNGEARRAAMVTLGQALERARALQENRDTRKQELGIVMHLVVEDALRRLEGQPAFLG
;
A
#
# COMPACT_ATOMS: atom_id res chain seq x y z
N GLU A 1 91.88 16.25 3.57
CA GLU A 1 90.64 16.59 4.31
C GLU A 1 89.61 17.28 3.40
N GLU A 2 89.99 18.35 2.69
CA GLU A 2 89.10 19.06 1.75
C GLU A 2 88.53 18.17 0.62
N TYR A 3 89.32 17.22 0.10
CA TYR A 3 88.87 16.25 -0.90
C TYR A 3 87.74 15.32 -0.38
N LEU A 4 87.86 14.85 0.86
CA LEU A 4 86.86 14.01 1.52
C LEU A 4 85.54 14.78 1.75
N ILE A 5 85.63 16.07 2.09
CA ILE A 5 84.47 16.95 2.27
C ILE A 5 83.78 17.21 0.92
N ALA A 6 84.55 17.45 -0.14
CA ALA A 6 84.02 17.64 -1.49
C ALA A 6 83.34 16.36 -2.02
N GLU A 7 83.91 15.19 -1.75
CA GLU A 7 83.34 13.90 -2.19
C GLU A 7 82.09 13.52 -1.40
N GLN A 8 82.03 13.79 -0.10
CA GLN A 8 80.81 13.65 0.70
C GLN A 8 79.71 14.61 0.25
N SER A 9 80.07 15.83 -0.13
CA SER A 9 79.12 16.83 -0.66
C SER A 9 78.58 16.40 -2.03
N ARG A 10 79.42 15.82 -2.89
CA ARG A 10 79.01 15.24 -4.18
C ARG A 10 78.05 14.06 -4.00
N LEU A 11 78.36 13.14 -3.07
CA LEU A 11 77.49 12.00 -2.75
C LEU A 11 76.13 12.44 -2.20
N ARG A 12 76.09 13.46 -1.34
CA ARG A 12 74.82 14.05 -0.85
C ARG A 12 74.01 14.65 -1.98
N ALA A 13 74.64 15.43 -2.86
CA ALA A 13 73.96 16.00 -4.03
C ALA A 13 73.42 14.93 -4.98
N GLU A 14 74.15 13.82 -5.17
CA GLU A 14 73.71 12.69 -6.01
C GLU A 14 72.53 11.93 -5.38
N ILE A 15 72.53 11.76 -4.04
CA ILE A 15 71.41 11.18 -3.29
C ILE A 15 70.18 12.09 -3.35
N GLU A 16 70.33 13.39 -3.14
CA GLU A 16 69.24 14.37 -3.25
C GLU A 16 68.66 14.41 -4.66
N MET A 17 69.50 14.37 -5.70
CA MET A 17 69.05 14.28 -7.09
C MET A 17 68.20 13.02 -7.33
N ARG A 18 68.66 11.85 -6.86
CA ARG A 18 67.92 10.58 -7.01
C ARG A 18 66.60 10.59 -6.23
N LEU A 19 66.57 11.17 -5.03
CA LEU A 19 65.35 11.35 -4.25
C LEU A 19 64.36 12.26 -4.97
N CYS A 20 64.80 13.39 -5.52
CA CYS A 20 63.96 14.29 -6.31
C CYS A 20 63.42 13.62 -7.57
N THR A 21 64.21 12.80 -8.27
CA THR A 21 63.74 12.01 -9.43
C THR A 21 62.69 10.97 -9.05
N ALA A 22 62.91 10.25 -7.94
CA ALA A 22 61.94 9.28 -7.43
C ALA A 22 60.63 9.96 -7.01
N TRP A 23 60.71 11.10 -6.30
CA TRP A 23 59.56 11.91 -5.95
C TRP A 23 58.80 12.42 -7.17
N SER A 24 59.50 12.90 -8.20
CA SER A 24 58.86 13.34 -9.45
C SER A 24 58.08 12.20 -10.11
N ARG A 25 58.64 10.98 -10.16
CA ARG A 25 57.94 9.81 -10.69
C ARG A 25 56.71 9.43 -9.86
N ILE A 26 56.82 9.44 -8.54
CA ILE A 26 55.69 9.16 -7.64
C ILE A 26 54.57 10.20 -7.86
N VAL A 27 54.92 11.48 -7.95
CA VAL A 27 53.96 12.56 -8.20
C VAL A 27 53.33 12.43 -9.58
N GLU A 28 54.09 12.03 -10.59
CA GLU A 28 53.60 11.82 -11.96
C GLU A 28 52.66 10.61 -12.05
N GLU A 29 53.01 9.48 -11.42
CA GLU A 29 52.13 8.31 -11.29
C GLU A 29 50.86 8.66 -10.51
N TRP A 30 50.98 9.37 -9.40
CA TRP A 30 49.83 9.87 -8.64
C TRP A 30 48.97 10.82 -9.48
N SER A 31 49.58 11.72 -10.26
CA SER A 31 48.86 12.64 -11.14
C SER A 31 48.11 11.89 -12.24
N GLN A 32 48.74 10.88 -12.85
CA GLN A 32 48.09 10.01 -13.84
C GLN A 32 46.94 9.20 -13.24
N ILE A 33 47.12 8.67 -12.03
CA ILE A 33 46.04 8.00 -11.30
C ILE A 33 44.90 8.99 -11.08
N VAL A 34 45.16 10.16 -10.48
CA VAL A 34 44.14 11.20 -10.22
C VAL A 34 43.41 11.63 -11.49
N GLN A 35 44.12 11.80 -12.61
CA GLN A 35 43.51 12.13 -13.90
C GLN A 35 42.62 11.00 -14.42
N ARG A 36 43.07 9.74 -14.35
CA ARG A 36 42.29 8.56 -14.73
C ARG A 36 41.06 8.34 -13.86
N THR A 37 41.08 8.78 -12.60
CA THR A 37 39.91 8.71 -11.70
C THR A 37 38.91 9.83 -11.95
N ARG A 38 39.35 10.99 -12.47
CA ARG A 38 38.51 12.18 -12.62
C ARG A 38 37.42 12.03 -13.67
N GLU A 39 37.73 11.45 -14.82
CA GLU A 39 36.76 11.27 -15.92
C GLU A 39 35.62 10.29 -15.55
N PRO A 40 35.89 9.08 -15.00
CA PRO A 40 34.84 8.17 -14.55
C PRO A 40 33.98 8.76 -13.43
N LEU A 41 34.58 9.48 -12.47
CA LEU A 41 33.83 10.14 -11.41
C LEU A 41 32.90 11.24 -11.95
N ALA A 42 33.33 12.00 -12.96
CA ALA A 42 32.48 12.99 -13.62
C ALA A 42 31.30 12.31 -14.35
N ARG A 43 31.53 11.22 -15.07
CA ARG A 43 30.45 10.43 -15.70
C ARG A 43 29.47 9.88 -14.68
N TRP A 44 29.95 9.43 -13.53
CA TRP A 44 29.09 8.99 -12.44
C TRP A 44 28.26 10.11 -11.84
N GLN A 45 28.77 11.34 -11.77
CA GLN A 45 27.98 12.49 -11.37
C GLN A 45 26.82 12.73 -12.35
N ASP A 46 27.06 12.57 -13.66
CA ASP A 46 26.02 12.70 -14.68
C ASP A 46 24.94 11.61 -14.55
N VAL A 47 25.35 10.34 -14.35
CA VAL A 47 24.42 9.22 -14.13
C VAL A 47 23.59 9.43 -12.87
N LEU A 48 24.21 9.83 -11.76
CA LEU A 48 23.49 10.12 -10.51
C LEU A 48 22.52 11.29 -10.66
N ALA A 49 22.88 12.32 -11.45
CA ALA A 49 21.98 13.42 -11.76
C ALA A 49 20.74 12.95 -12.54
N GLN A 50 20.92 12.07 -13.53
CA GLN A 50 19.79 11.48 -14.28
C GLN A 50 18.88 10.63 -13.39
N ILE A 51 19.46 9.77 -12.55
CA ILE A 51 18.70 8.96 -11.59
C ILE A 51 17.92 9.86 -10.62
N LYS A 52 18.55 10.94 -10.15
CA LYS A 52 17.89 11.92 -9.28
C LYS A 52 16.66 12.54 -9.95
N VAL A 53 16.78 13.01 -11.20
CA VAL A 53 15.65 13.59 -11.95
C VAL A 53 14.50 12.59 -12.05
N ARG A 54 14.78 11.34 -12.44
CA ARG A 54 13.74 10.29 -12.52
C ARG A 54 13.09 9.98 -11.17
N ALA A 55 13.87 9.99 -10.10
CA ALA A 55 13.36 9.79 -8.75
C ALA A 55 12.46 10.96 -8.31
N GLU A 56 12.83 12.20 -8.65
CA GLU A 56 12.03 13.40 -8.40
C GLU A 56 10.72 13.39 -9.21
N GLU A 57 10.75 12.96 -10.47
CA GLU A 57 9.55 12.76 -11.30
C GLU A 57 8.59 11.73 -10.69
N ARG A 58 9.12 10.57 -10.26
CA ARG A 58 8.31 9.55 -9.56
C ARG A 58 7.75 10.09 -8.24
N ALA A 59 8.54 10.85 -7.49
CA ALA A 59 8.09 11.49 -6.25
C ALA A 59 6.98 12.52 -6.52
N ALA A 60 7.09 13.31 -7.59
CA ALA A 60 6.07 14.28 -8.00
C ALA A 60 4.76 13.60 -8.41
N ALA A 61 4.82 12.53 -9.21
CA ALA A 61 3.63 11.75 -9.58
C ALA A 61 2.93 11.13 -8.36
N LEU A 62 3.70 10.67 -7.37
CA LEU A 62 3.16 10.20 -6.10
C LEU A 62 2.58 11.37 -5.29
N ALA A 63 3.20 12.55 -5.30
CA ALA A 63 2.73 13.75 -4.62
C ALA A 63 1.39 14.25 -5.16
N GLU A 64 1.16 14.21 -6.48
CA GLU A 64 -0.15 14.55 -7.06
C GLU A 64 -1.24 13.58 -6.59
N ARG A 65 -0.98 12.27 -6.60
CA ARG A 65 -1.90 11.25 -6.05
C ARG A 65 -2.17 11.47 -4.55
N ARG A 66 -1.15 11.90 -3.79
CA ARG A 66 -1.31 12.26 -2.36
C ARG A 66 -2.20 13.49 -2.19
N GLN A 67 -2.03 14.51 -3.01
CA GLN A 67 -2.82 15.73 -2.94
C GLN A 67 -4.30 15.47 -3.23
N ALA A 68 -4.60 14.59 -4.18
CA ALA A 68 -5.96 14.11 -4.41
C ALA A 68 -6.57 13.43 -3.16
N ARG A 69 -5.78 12.63 -2.43
CA ARG A 69 -6.20 11.97 -1.18
C ARG A 69 -6.35 12.92 0.01
N ARG A 70 -5.62 14.04 0.03
CA ARG A 70 -5.69 15.09 1.06
C ARG A 70 -6.96 15.93 1.01
N ALA A 71 -7.78 15.81 -0.03
CA ALA A 71 -9.11 16.42 -0.08
C ALA A 71 -10.00 16.00 1.11
N ILE A 72 -9.63 14.93 1.81
CA ILE A 72 -10.28 14.44 3.03
C ILE A 72 -9.50 14.96 4.25
N CYS A 73 -9.87 16.11 4.79
CA CYS A 73 -9.19 16.85 5.89
C CYS A 73 -9.01 16.12 7.23
N VAL A 74 -9.41 14.85 7.35
CA VAL A 74 -9.52 14.09 8.60
C VAL A 74 -8.54 12.92 8.72
N ARG A 75 -7.55 12.85 7.83
CA ARG A 75 -6.62 11.74 7.75
C ARG A 75 -5.18 12.25 7.86
N LYS A 76 -4.44 11.69 8.82
CA LYS A 76 -2.99 11.87 8.96
C LYS A 76 -2.26 10.64 8.44
N TYR A 77 -1.15 10.86 7.74
CA TYR A 77 -0.33 9.81 7.12
C TYR A 77 1.15 9.98 7.48
N LEU A 78 1.92 8.89 7.37
CA LEU A 78 3.38 8.93 7.58
C LEU A 78 4.12 9.78 6.52
N ASP A 79 3.50 10.03 5.37
CA ASP A 79 4.06 10.82 4.26
C ASP A 79 3.53 12.27 4.23
N ASP A 80 2.98 12.76 5.35
CA ASP A 80 2.77 14.20 5.53
C ASP A 80 4.13 14.91 5.64
N ILE A 81 4.34 16.02 4.92
CA ILE A 81 5.67 16.62 4.70
C ILE A 81 6.43 16.82 6.03
N GLU A 82 5.75 17.36 7.04
CA GLU A 82 6.34 17.60 8.37
C GLU A 82 6.73 16.29 9.07
N VAL A 83 5.92 15.24 8.91
CA VAL A 83 6.17 13.89 9.44
C VAL A 83 7.28 13.21 8.65
N GLU A 84 7.28 13.33 7.32
CA GLU A 84 8.30 12.78 6.41
C GLU A 84 9.67 13.39 6.70
N GLU A 85 9.76 14.70 6.86
CA GLU A 85 11.01 15.38 7.26
C GLU A 85 11.49 14.92 8.64
N ALA A 86 10.59 14.78 9.60
CA ALA A 86 10.92 14.30 10.93
C ALA A 86 11.39 12.84 10.90
N LEU A 87 10.71 11.97 10.17
CA LEU A 87 11.09 10.57 9.95
C LEU A 87 12.44 10.47 9.24
N TYR A 88 12.67 11.28 8.23
CA TYR A 88 13.95 11.34 7.53
C TYR A 88 15.07 11.71 8.51
N ARG A 89 14.94 12.82 9.24
CA ARG A 89 15.97 13.28 10.20
C ARG A 89 16.25 12.26 11.29
N ARG A 90 15.21 11.57 11.77
CA ARG A 90 15.28 10.67 12.93
C ARG A 90 15.76 9.26 12.58
N TYR A 91 15.23 8.67 11.50
CA TYR A 91 15.42 7.26 11.18
C TYR A 91 16.30 7.05 9.95
N ILE A 92 16.23 7.93 8.95
CA ILE A 92 16.93 7.72 7.66
C ILE A 92 18.30 8.41 7.63
N ALA A 93 18.40 9.66 8.09
CA ALA A 93 19.64 10.44 8.05
C ALA A 93 20.79 9.80 8.86
N PRO A 94 20.57 9.20 10.05
CA PRO A 94 21.62 8.49 10.75
C PRO A 94 22.09 7.24 10.00
N LEU A 95 21.17 6.47 9.44
CA LEU A 95 21.48 5.27 8.64
C LEU A 95 22.27 5.65 7.39
N LEU A 96 21.83 6.67 6.64
CA LEU A 96 22.57 7.18 5.48
C LEU A 96 23.99 7.59 5.83
N LYS A 97 24.20 8.23 6.99
CA LYS A 97 25.54 8.68 7.42
C LYS A 97 26.48 7.51 7.70
N GLU A 98 25.97 6.41 8.26
CA GLU A 98 26.72 5.18 8.52
C GLU A 98 26.93 4.36 7.23
N ASP A 99 25.88 4.25 6.42
CA ASP A 99 25.82 3.43 5.22
C ASP A 99 26.61 4.03 4.04
N LEU A 100 26.67 5.37 3.91
CA LEU A 100 27.48 6.02 2.87
C LEU A 100 28.96 5.63 2.93
N ARG A 101 29.45 5.23 4.11
CA ARG A 101 30.86 4.83 4.32
C ARG A 101 31.12 3.36 4.02
N THR A 102 30.09 2.53 3.99
CA THR A 102 30.24 1.06 3.97
C THR A 102 29.53 0.40 2.79
N ARG A 103 28.46 1.01 2.28
CA ARG A 103 27.65 0.48 1.17
C ARG A 103 28.04 0.98 -0.21
N PHE A 104 28.80 2.08 -0.29
CA PHE A 104 29.23 2.69 -1.54
C PHE A 104 30.75 2.60 -1.62
N VAL A 105 31.25 1.61 -2.38
CA VAL A 105 32.69 1.39 -2.50
C VAL A 105 33.08 1.46 -3.96
N TRP A 106 33.93 2.42 -4.28
CA TRP A 106 34.57 2.49 -5.59
C TRP A 106 35.64 1.40 -5.71
N ARG A 107 35.49 0.53 -6.69
CA ARG A 107 36.48 -0.49 -7.02
C ARG A 107 37.07 -0.23 -8.39
N TYR A 108 38.39 -0.33 -8.47
CA TYR A 108 39.10 -0.36 -9.74
C TYR A 108 39.22 -1.83 -10.17
N ALA A 109 38.58 -2.19 -11.28
CA ALA A 109 38.57 -3.55 -11.79
C ALA A 109 39.77 -3.82 -12.71
N ASP A 110 40.06 -5.11 -12.94
CA ASP A 110 41.22 -5.59 -13.72
C ASP A 110 41.20 -5.14 -15.19
N ASP A 111 40.03 -4.71 -15.69
CA ASP A 111 39.82 -4.15 -17.03
C ASP A 111 40.07 -2.64 -17.12
N ASN A 112 40.69 -2.05 -16.09
CA ASN A 112 40.96 -0.61 -15.95
C ASN A 112 39.70 0.27 -15.83
N THR A 113 38.55 -0.29 -15.45
CA THR A 113 37.31 0.47 -15.23
C THR A 113 37.03 0.71 -13.74
N TRP A 114 36.40 1.85 -13.44
CA TRP A 114 35.88 2.15 -12.10
C TRP A 114 34.44 1.70 -11.99
N ARG A 115 34.19 0.76 -11.08
CA ARG A 115 32.86 0.24 -10.77
C ARG A 115 32.43 0.69 -9.38
N LEU A 116 31.15 0.97 -9.24
CA LEU A 116 30.54 1.26 -7.95
C LEU A 116 29.99 -0.05 -7.38
N SER A 117 30.63 -0.56 -6.33
CA SER A 117 30.07 -1.65 -5.55
C SER A 117 29.02 -1.09 -4.59
N LEU A 118 27.78 -1.53 -4.76
CA LEU A 118 26.62 -1.11 -3.97
C LEU A 118 26.11 -2.30 -3.15
N TYR A 119 26.09 -2.15 -1.82
CA TYR A 119 25.66 -3.22 -0.92
C TYR A 119 24.21 -2.98 -0.43
N GLY A 120 23.25 -3.50 -1.19
CA GLY A 120 21.81 -3.43 -0.92
C GLY A 120 21.28 -4.68 -0.21
N SER A 121 20.21 -5.28 -0.76
CA SER A 121 19.76 -6.63 -0.39
C SER A 121 20.69 -7.72 -0.93
N GLN A 122 21.36 -7.41 -2.03
CA GLN A 122 22.44 -8.18 -2.65
C GLN A 122 23.60 -7.24 -2.99
N PRO A 123 24.84 -7.77 -3.15
CA PRO A 123 25.94 -6.97 -3.66
C PRO A 123 25.73 -6.71 -5.17
N TRP A 124 25.78 -5.44 -5.55
CA TRP A 124 25.76 -5.01 -6.94
C TRP A 124 27.15 -4.50 -7.33
N GLU A 125 27.59 -4.81 -8.54
CA GLU A 125 28.73 -4.14 -9.17
C GLU A 125 28.23 -3.40 -10.40
N VAL A 126 28.25 -2.07 -10.32
CA VAL A 126 27.62 -1.22 -11.32
C VAL A 126 28.69 -0.46 -12.11
N ASP A 127 28.54 -0.43 -13.42
CA ASP A 127 29.32 0.39 -14.34
C ASP A 127 28.57 1.69 -14.65
N TYR A 128 29.26 2.81 -14.81
CA TYR A 128 28.65 4.08 -15.24
C TYR A 128 28.01 3.98 -16.63
N ALA A 129 28.41 3.01 -17.46
CA ALA A 129 27.81 2.79 -18.77
C ALA A 129 26.38 2.22 -18.70
N ASP A 130 25.98 1.67 -17.55
CA ASP A 130 24.69 1.01 -17.35
C ASP A 130 23.82 1.75 -16.33
N ALA A 131 23.17 2.82 -16.80
CA ALA A 131 22.30 3.66 -15.98
C ALA A 131 21.06 2.90 -15.44
N GLU A 132 20.59 1.87 -16.13
CA GLU A 132 19.45 1.05 -15.69
C GLU A 132 19.84 0.17 -14.50
N MET A 133 21.00 -0.48 -14.58
CA MET A 133 21.54 -1.25 -13.45
C MET A 133 21.84 -0.35 -12.24
N ALA A 134 22.35 0.87 -12.48
CA ALA A 134 22.56 1.86 -11.43
C ALA A 134 21.24 2.28 -10.75
N GLU A 135 20.18 2.52 -11.53
CA GLU A 135 18.86 2.82 -11.00
C GLU A 135 18.30 1.66 -10.17
N ALA A 136 18.40 0.43 -10.67
CA ALA A 136 17.94 -0.77 -9.97
C ALA A 136 18.65 -0.99 -8.63
N ALA A 137 19.97 -0.81 -8.60
CA ALA A 137 20.77 -0.94 -7.38
C ALA A 137 20.43 0.16 -6.34
N MET A 138 20.18 1.39 -6.79
CA MET A 138 19.75 2.48 -5.91
C MET A 138 18.34 2.25 -5.34
N LEU A 139 17.41 1.71 -6.14
CA LEU A 139 16.09 1.31 -5.68
C LEU A 139 16.16 0.18 -4.65
N ASP A 140 17.05 -0.79 -4.84
CA ASP A 140 17.28 -1.88 -3.89
C ASP A 140 17.77 -1.37 -2.53
N ILE A 141 18.77 -0.47 -2.53
CA ILE A 141 19.22 0.22 -1.30
C ILE A 141 18.07 1.05 -0.68
N GLY A 142 17.31 1.77 -1.50
CA GLY A 142 16.12 2.50 -1.07
C GLY A 142 15.07 1.63 -0.38
N ARG A 143 14.84 0.41 -0.87
CA ARG A 143 13.92 -0.57 -0.27
C ARG A 143 14.40 -1.03 1.12
N ALA A 144 15.71 -1.12 1.33
CA ALA A 144 16.29 -1.46 2.63
C ALA A 144 15.95 -0.36 3.67
N TYR A 145 16.13 0.92 3.32
CA TYR A 145 15.71 2.03 4.17
C TYR A 145 14.18 2.07 4.37
N GLY A 146 13.42 1.83 3.29
CA GLY A 146 11.95 1.74 3.36
C GLY A 146 11.45 0.59 4.24
N SER A 147 12.27 -0.43 4.51
CA SER A 147 11.88 -1.51 5.44
C SER A 147 11.81 -1.05 6.89
N VAL A 148 12.65 -0.07 7.28
CA VAL A 148 12.62 0.54 8.61
C VAL A 148 11.35 1.37 8.76
N LEU A 149 11.04 2.22 7.78
CA LEU A 149 9.82 3.03 7.79
C LEU A 149 8.54 2.18 7.79
N ARG A 150 8.52 1.06 7.05
CA ARG A 150 7.40 0.10 7.05
C ARG A 150 7.17 -0.60 8.38
N SER A 151 8.17 -0.65 9.26
CA SER A 151 7.99 -1.21 10.60
C SER A 151 7.39 -0.20 11.60
N LEU A 152 7.33 1.08 11.24
CA LEU A 152 6.81 2.13 12.11
C LEU A 152 5.28 2.22 12.02
N GLN A 153 4.63 2.38 13.16
CA GLN A 153 3.21 2.73 13.22
C GLN A 153 3.06 4.25 13.30
N ILE A 154 2.12 4.83 12.56
CA ILE A 154 1.87 6.29 12.61
C ILE A 154 1.48 6.75 14.02
N ALA A 155 0.82 5.87 14.78
CA ALA A 155 0.45 6.15 16.16
C ALA A 155 1.69 6.42 17.04
N ASP A 156 2.72 5.59 16.91
CA ASP A 156 3.99 5.75 17.64
C ASP A 156 4.70 7.05 17.22
N VAL A 157 4.71 7.34 15.93
CA VAL A 157 5.36 8.52 15.36
C VAL A 157 4.68 9.81 15.81
N LEU A 158 3.35 9.86 15.76
CA LEU A 158 2.60 11.03 16.22
C LEU A 158 2.75 11.25 17.74
N ALA A 159 2.80 10.18 18.53
CA ALA A 159 3.02 10.28 19.98
C ALA A 159 4.42 10.79 20.34
N GLU A 160 5.43 10.47 19.51
CA GLU A 160 6.80 10.96 19.70
C GLU A 160 6.96 12.43 19.23
N LEU A 161 6.32 12.81 18.12
CA LEU A 161 6.60 14.07 17.42
C LEU A 161 5.63 15.21 17.74
N CYS A 162 4.41 14.90 18.15
CA CYS A 162 3.35 15.89 18.28
C CYS A 162 2.77 15.90 19.70
N ALA A 163 2.37 17.09 20.16
CA ALA A 163 1.56 17.19 21.36
C ALA A 163 0.11 16.76 21.03
N PRO A 164 -0.60 16.10 21.96
CA PRO A 164 -1.99 15.68 21.73
C PRO A 164 -2.92 16.84 21.32
N GLN A 165 -2.71 18.02 21.91
CA GLN A 165 -3.46 19.23 21.61
C GLN A 165 -3.27 19.71 20.16
N ALA A 166 -2.03 19.70 19.66
CA ALA A 166 -1.73 20.16 18.30
C ALA A 166 -2.46 19.30 17.24
N ILE A 167 -2.49 17.97 17.45
CA ILE A 167 -3.23 17.05 16.59
C ILE A 167 -4.73 17.33 16.62
N ALA A 168 -5.29 17.59 17.82
CA ALA A 168 -6.70 17.90 17.99
C ALA A 168 -7.10 19.23 17.32
N GLU A 169 -6.27 20.27 17.43
CA GLU A 169 -6.50 21.57 16.80
C GLU A 169 -6.47 21.47 15.28
N GLU A 170 -5.55 20.69 14.73
CA GLU A 170 -5.44 20.49 13.29
C GLU A 170 -6.61 19.66 12.72
N CYS A 171 -6.95 18.54 13.36
CA CYS A 171 -7.97 17.62 12.87
C CYS A 171 -9.40 18.06 13.20
N GLY A 172 -9.58 18.88 14.24
CA GLY A 172 -10.87 19.31 14.77
C GLY A 172 -11.82 19.86 13.69
N PRO A 173 -11.43 20.90 12.93
CA PRO A 173 -12.28 21.52 11.92
C PRO A 173 -12.71 20.56 10.80
N GLY A 174 -11.81 19.67 10.36
CA GLY A 174 -12.09 18.69 9.31
C GLY A 174 -12.97 17.55 9.79
N SER A 175 -12.90 17.20 11.07
CA SER A 175 -13.61 16.05 11.68
C SER A 175 -15.07 16.29 11.95
N ALA A 176 -15.59 17.49 11.65
CA ALA A 176 -16.99 17.80 11.83
C ALA A 176 -17.89 16.87 10.98
N PRO A 177 -19.07 16.51 11.49
CA PRO A 177 -20.06 15.74 10.74
C PRO A 177 -20.43 16.48 9.44
N LEU A 178 -20.43 15.78 8.30
CA LEU A 178 -20.77 16.35 7.00
C LEU A 178 -22.25 16.75 6.89
N ILE A 179 -23.12 16.11 7.67
CA ILE A 179 -24.54 16.47 7.75
C ILE A 179 -24.67 17.64 8.73
N ARG A 180 -24.81 18.86 8.18
CA ARG A 180 -25.23 20.02 8.96
C ARG A 180 -26.71 19.84 9.33
N THR A 181 -26.97 19.44 10.56
CA THR A 181 -28.33 19.45 11.09
C THR A 181 -28.79 20.90 11.25
N VAL A 182 -30.05 21.17 10.93
CA VAL A 182 -30.71 22.44 11.26
C VAL A 182 -31.00 22.38 12.77
N PRO A 183 -30.34 23.17 13.63
CA PRO A 183 -30.39 22.99 15.09
C PRO A 183 -31.80 23.06 15.69
N TYR A 184 -32.72 23.72 14.99
CA TYR A 184 -34.10 23.94 15.42
C TYR A 184 -35.03 22.75 15.12
N GLU A 185 -34.64 21.86 14.20
CA GLU A 185 -35.45 20.71 13.76
C GLU A 185 -35.09 19.41 14.48
N GLN A 186 -33.90 19.35 15.11
CA GLN A 186 -33.43 18.22 15.91
C GLN A 186 -32.81 18.72 17.22
N PRO A 187 -33.65 18.97 18.26
CA PRO A 187 -33.19 19.56 19.53
C PRO A 187 -32.27 18.64 20.37
N ILE A 188 -32.11 17.37 19.97
CA ILE A 188 -31.26 16.38 20.63
C ILE A 188 -30.44 15.68 19.53
N SER A 189 -29.37 16.32 19.04
CA SER A 189 -28.38 15.63 18.22
C SER A 189 -27.17 15.32 19.11
N GLU A 190 -26.83 14.04 19.23
CA GLU A 190 -25.67 13.60 20.01
C GLU A 190 -24.45 13.58 19.09
N ALA A 191 -23.42 14.37 19.41
CA ALA A 191 -22.15 14.30 18.72
C ALA A 191 -21.30 13.17 19.34
N HIS A 192 -20.90 12.21 18.51
CA HIS A 192 -19.94 11.16 18.83
C HIS A 192 -18.63 11.45 18.12
N ARG A 193 -17.50 11.29 18.81
CA ARG A 193 -16.18 11.45 18.20
C ARG A 193 -15.39 10.16 18.32
N PHE A 194 -14.68 9.85 17.25
CA PHE A 194 -13.84 8.67 17.18
C PHE A 194 -12.45 9.07 16.72
N VAL A 195 -11.45 8.49 17.37
CA VAL A 195 -10.07 8.53 16.92
C VAL A 195 -9.66 7.10 16.61
N GLY A 196 -9.41 6.83 15.34
CA GLY A 196 -9.05 5.53 14.82
C GLY A 196 -7.54 5.34 14.78
N ILE A 197 -7.01 4.38 15.53
CA ILE A 197 -5.58 4.01 15.54
C ILE A 197 -5.40 2.49 15.34
N ALA A 198 -4.23 2.10 14.85
CA ALA A 198 -3.89 0.69 14.71
C ALA A 198 -3.29 0.14 16.00
N GLY A 199 -3.94 -0.89 16.57
CA GLY A 199 -3.52 -1.53 17.83
C GLY A 199 -3.72 -0.65 19.08
N ASP A 200 -3.21 -1.13 20.22
CA ASP A 200 -3.47 -0.54 21.54
C ASP A 200 -2.27 0.18 22.18
N ARG A 201 -1.12 0.20 21.50
CA ARG A 201 0.16 0.63 22.10
C ARG A 201 0.17 2.09 22.56
N GLN A 202 -0.55 2.97 21.85
CA GLN A 202 -0.57 4.42 22.09
C GLN A 202 -1.94 4.94 22.56
N SER A 203 -2.80 4.05 23.08
CA SER A 203 -4.16 4.42 23.48
C SER A 203 -4.19 5.59 24.48
N ALA A 204 -3.28 5.62 25.46
CA ALA A 204 -3.22 6.71 26.44
C ALA A 204 -2.89 8.09 25.83
N TYR A 205 -2.08 8.14 24.76
CA TYR A 205 -1.79 9.37 24.04
C TYR A 205 -3.02 9.82 23.23
N PHE A 206 -3.65 8.90 22.50
CA PHE A 206 -4.81 9.24 21.67
C PHE A 206 -6.09 9.48 22.48
N GLU A 207 -6.19 8.97 23.70
CA GLU A 207 -7.21 9.38 24.67
C GLU A 207 -7.08 10.88 25.01
N GLN A 208 -5.85 11.39 25.13
CA GLN A 208 -5.63 12.84 25.35
C GLN A 208 -5.99 13.64 24.10
N VAL A 209 -5.66 13.17 22.89
CA VAL A 209 -6.11 13.80 21.63
C VAL A 209 -7.63 13.89 21.59
N LEU A 210 -8.30 12.80 21.92
CA LEU A 210 -9.76 12.70 21.96
C LEU A 210 -10.37 13.64 23.01
N GLN A 211 -9.72 13.80 24.16
CA GLN A 211 -10.10 14.81 25.17
C GLN A 211 -9.94 16.24 24.65
N HIS A 212 -8.84 16.58 23.97
CA HIS A 212 -8.65 17.93 23.42
C HIS A 212 -9.64 18.25 22.30
N LEU A 213 -10.05 17.23 21.52
CA LEU A 213 -11.13 17.37 20.55
C LEU A 213 -12.46 17.79 21.23
N ARG A 214 -12.72 17.44 22.50
CA ARG A 214 -13.94 17.86 23.24
C ARG A 214 -14.10 19.36 23.41
N ALA A 215 -13.00 20.04 23.70
CA ALA A 215 -12.98 21.36 24.31
C ALA A 215 -13.83 22.45 23.59
N PRO A 216 -14.10 22.40 22.26
CA PRO A 216 -14.93 23.40 21.61
C PRO A 216 -16.44 23.08 21.49
N VAL A 217 -16.95 21.89 21.89
CA VAL A 217 -18.36 21.51 21.59
C VAL A 217 -19.14 21.11 22.84
N ALA A 218 -20.16 21.91 23.18
CA ALA A 218 -20.97 21.79 24.40
C ALA A 218 -21.90 20.56 24.48
N GLN A 219 -21.93 19.67 23.47
CA GLN A 219 -22.92 18.58 23.36
C GLN A 219 -22.33 17.23 22.87
N VAL A 220 -21.10 16.88 23.29
CA VAL A 220 -20.50 15.57 23.00
C VAL A 220 -20.95 14.54 24.04
N HIS A 221 -21.51 13.40 23.60
CA HIS A 221 -22.07 12.37 24.49
C HIS A 221 -21.22 11.09 24.59
N SER A 222 -20.52 10.68 23.53
CA SER A 222 -19.67 9.49 23.58
C SER A 222 -18.44 9.60 22.71
N GLU A 223 -17.39 8.95 23.17
CA GLU A 223 -16.09 8.95 22.53
C GLU A 223 -15.44 7.59 22.61
N GLN A 224 -14.86 7.18 21.51
CA GLN A 224 -14.19 5.90 21.43
C GLN A 224 -12.90 6.01 20.64
N LEU A 225 -11.88 5.37 21.19
CA LEU A 225 -10.80 4.88 20.36
C LEU A 225 -11.34 3.71 19.53
N ALA A 226 -11.20 3.82 18.22
CA ALA A 226 -11.55 2.77 17.30
C ALA A 226 -10.27 2.09 16.79
N GLN A 227 -10.27 0.76 16.73
CA GLN A 227 -9.17 0.05 16.10
C GLN A 227 -9.35 0.06 14.58
N ILE A 228 -8.34 0.55 13.87
CA ILE A 228 -8.24 0.43 12.41
C ILE A 228 -7.14 -0.56 12.05
N GLN A 229 -7.28 -1.22 10.90
CA GLN A 229 -6.34 -2.27 10.49
C GLN A 229 -5.03 -1.72 9.92
N HIS A 230 -5.00 -0.44 9.51
CA HIS A 230 -3.89 0.13 8.75
C HIS A 230 -2.86 0.80 9.68
N PRO A 231 -1.65 0.23 9.85
CA PRO A 231 -0.65 0.73 10.82
C PRO A 231 -0.10 2.12 10.50
N HIS A 232 -0.18 2.54 9.24
CA HIS A 232 0.33 3.82 8.75
C HIS A 232 -0.74 4.92 8.62
N ARG A 233 -1.93 4.71 9.18
CA ARG A 233 -3.04 5.66 9.11
C ARG A 233 -3.60 5.96 10.50
N CYS A 234 -4.00 7.21 10.71
CA CYS A 234 -4.81 7.64 11.84
C CYS A 234 -5.97 8.49 11.32
N VAL A 235 -7.16 8.34 11.91
CA VAL A 235 -8.38 9.05 11.45
C VAL A 235 -9.11 9.66 12.64
N ALA A 236 -9.45 10.94 12.55
CA ALA A 236 -10.36 11.57 13.50
C ALA A 236 -11.69 11.84 12.80
N LEU A 237 -12.80 11.36 13.35
CA LEU A 237 -14.12 11.53 12.74
C LEU A 237 -15.17 11.83 13.80
N ALA A 238 -16.15 12.65 13.45
CA ALA A 238 -17.33 12.85 14.25
C ALA A 238 -18.58 12.36 13.50
N SER A 239 -19.48 11.73 14.23
CA SER A 239 -20.83 11.39 13.77
C SER A 239 -21.83 12.17 14.59
N LEU A 240 -22.88 12.67 13.96
CA LEU A 240 -24.12 13.00 14.65
C LEU A 240 -25.02 11.77 14.54
N ASP A 241 -25.70 11.44 15.63
CA ASP A 241 -26.66 10.34 15.73
C ASP A 241 -26.11 8.93 15.50
N LEU A 242 -25.96 8.19 16.60
CA LEU A 242 -26.31 6.78 16.61
C LEU A 242 -27.68 6.66 17.27
N LEU A 243 -28.76 6.61 16.48
CA LEU A 243 -30.06 6.19 17.01
C LEU A 243 -29.86 4.85 17.73
N ARG A 244 -30.05 4.84 19.07
CA ARG A 244 -29.92 3.60 19.85
C ARG A 244 -31.04 2.64 19.43
N THR A 245 -30.71 1.69 18.56
CA THR A 245 -31.64 0.69 18.05
C THR A 245 -32.15 -0.27 19.14
N ARG A 246 -31.36 -0.48 20.20
CA ARG A 246 -31.75 -1.27 21.37
C ARG A 246 -32.78 -0.51 22.20
N GLY A 247 -33.96 -1.10 22.35
CA GLY A 247 -35.06 -0.52 23.14
C GLY A 247 -36.03 0.35 22.33
N LEU A 248 -35.90 0.40 21.00
CA LEU A 248 -36.87 1.03 20.11
C LEU A 248 -37.76 -0.06 19.46
N PRO A 249 -39.00 -0.26 19.94
CA PRO A 249 -39.92 -1.24 19.34
C PRO A 249 -40.19 -0.94 17.88
N SER A 250 -40.30 0.34 17.51
CA SER A 250 -40.51 0.78 16.13
C SER A 250 -39.35 0.39 15.20
N TRP A 251 -38.11 0.43 15.69
CA TRP A 251 -36.95 -0.06 14.93
C TRP A 251 -37.02 -1.57 14.72
N SER A 252 -37.36 -2.32 15.77
CA SER A 252 -37.47 -3.78 15.69
C SER A 252 -38.59 -4.20 14.73
N GLN A 253 -39.74 -3.51 14.79
CA GLN A 253 -40.86 -3.71 13.88
C GLN A 253 -40.51 -3.32 12.44
N ALA A 254 -39.87 -2.17 12.24
CA ALA A 254 -39.41 -1.75 10.91
C ALA A 254 -38.38 -2.71 10.33
N ARG A 255 -37.49 -3.26 11.16
CA ARG A 255 -36.49 -4.25 10.75
C ARG A 255 -37.12 -5.58 10.31
N GLU A 256 -38.11 -6.09 11.04
CA GLU A 256 -38.84 -7.29 10.63
C GLU A 256 -39.66 -7.03 9.37
N ALA A 257 -40.38 -5.91 9.30
CA ALA A 257 -41.10 -5.50 8.09
C ALA A 257 -40.14 -5.38 6.89
N TYR A 258 -38.94 -4.83 7.09
CA TYR A 258 -37.92 -4.72 6.05
C TYR A 258 -37.43 -6.09 5.56
N ARG A 259 -37.36 -7.12 6.41
CA ARG A 259 -37.01 -8.50 6.00
C ARG A 259 -38.05 -9.13 5.09
N GLU A 260 -39.33 -8.78 5.25
CA GLU A 260 -40.43 -9.31 4.44
C GLU A 260 -40.51 -8.65 3.05
N ILE A 261 -39.83 -7.52 2.85
CA ILE A 261 -39.78 -6.84 1.56
C ILE A 261 -38.89 -7.62 0.58
N ARG A 262 -39.40 -7.85 -0.64
CA ARG A 262 -38.62 -8.48 -1.72
C ARG A 262 -37.34 -7.68 -2.03
N SER A 263 -36.24 -8.36 -2.31
CA SER A 263 -34.91 -7.79 -2.57
C SER A 263 -34.90 -6.56 -3.49
N ARG A 264 -35.54 -6.62 -4.66
CA ARG A 264 -35.61 -5.46 -5.58
C ARG A 264 -36.25 -4.21 -4.96
N LYS A 265 -37.27 -4.39 -4.12
CA LYS A 265 -37.89 -3.27 -3.39
C LYS A 265 -37.00 -2.79 -2.24
N ARG A 266 -36.26 -3.68 -1.57
CA ARG A 266 -35.28 -3.31 -0.54
C ARG A 266 -34.11 -2.50 -1.11
N ALA A 267 -33.59 -2.93 -2.26
CA ALA A 267 -32.55 -2.23 -3.00
C ALA A 267 -32.97 -0.78 -3.31
N ALA A 268 -34.23 -0.58 -3.75
CA ALA A 268 -34.79 0.76 -3.99
C ALA A 268 -34.97 1.62 -2.72
N LEU A 269 -34.85 1.05 -1.52
CA LEU A 269 -34.88 1.77 -0.25
C LEU A 269 -33.48 2.14 0.26
N GLN A 270 -32.42 1.67 -0.40
CA GLN A 270 -31.04 1.98 -0.02
C GLN A 270 -30.58 3.28 -0.68
N VAL A 271 -29.69 4.00 0.00
CA VAL A 271 -29.10 5.25 -0.52
C VAL A 271 -27.71 5.01 -1.07
N PHE A 272 -26.97 4.05 -0.50
CA PHE A 272 -25.60 3.73 -0.92
C PHE A 272 -25.56 2.64 -1.99
N PRO A 273 -24.70 2.76 -3.02
CA PRO A 273 -24.52 1.73 -4.05
C PRO A 273 -24.17 0.35 -3.48
N ALA A 274 -23.19 0.27 -2.57
CA ALA A 274 -22.85 -0.96 -1.86
C ALA A 274 -24.05 -1.65 -1.21
N GLU A 275 -24.92 -0.90 -0.53
CA GLU A 275 -26.09 -1.44 0.16
C GLU A 275 -27.17 -1.87 -0.83
N THR A 276 -27.35 -1.12 -1.91
CA THR A 276 -28.26 -1.46 -3.01
C THR A 276 -27.87 -2.81 -3.61
N ASN A 277 -26.59 -2.99 -3.94
CA ASN A 277 -26.05 -4.21 -4.53
C ASN A 277 -26.08 -5.37 -3.51
N ALA A 278 -25.74 -5.12 -2.25
CA ALA A 278 -25.88 -6.11 -1.18
C ALA A 278 -27.32 -6.62 -1.07
N ALA A 279 -28.33 -5.73 -1.04
CA ALA A 279 -29.73 -6.11 -0.93
C ALA A 279 -30.22 -6.98 -2.11
N LEU A 280 -29.66 -6.79 -3.31
CA LEU A 280 -29.89 -7.64 -4.47
C LEU A 280 -29.26 -9.02 -4.28
N TYR A 281 -27.98 -9.10 -3.90
CA TYR A 281 -27.27 -10.37 -3.66
C TYR A 281 -27.90 -11.17 -2.51
N GLU A 282 -28.33 -10.51 -1.44
CA GLU A 282 -29.06 -11.16 -0.33
C GLU A 282 -30.36 -11.81 -0.80
N GLY A 283 -31.01 -11.23 -1.82
CA GLY A 283 -32.18 -11.80 -2.46
C GLY A 283 -31.89 -13.07 -3.26
N LEU A 284 -30.64 -13.27 -3.67
CA LEU A 284 -30.19 -14.42 -4.45
C LEU A 284 -29.69 -15.58 -3.57
N LEU A 285 -29.62 -15.39 -2.24
CA LEU A 285 -29.15 -16.44 -1.33
C LEU A 285 -29.97 -17.73 -1.42
N SER A 286 -31.27 -17.63 -1.68
CA SER A 286 -32.13 -18.79 -1.88
C SER A 286 -31.75 -19.62 -3.11
N GLU A 287 -31.18 -18.99 -4.13
CA GLU A 287 -30.75 -19.66 -5.36
C GLU A 287 -29.55 -20.60 -5.13
N ILE A 288 -28.78 -20.33 -4.08
CA ILE A 288 -27.66 -21.17 -3.63
C ILE A 288 -27.99 -21.96 -2.36
N GLY A 289 -29.28 -22.08 -2.01
CA GLY A 289 -29.77 -22.88 -0.89
C GLY A 289 -29.53 -22.27 0.49
N LEU A 290 -29.24 -20.96 0.58
CA LEU A 290 -29.03 -20.27 1.85
C LEU A 290 -30.28 -19.47 2.26
N ALA A 291 -30.52 -19.44 3.57
CA ALA A 291 -31.55 -18.59 4.15
C ALA A 291 -31.16 -17.10 4.00
N LEU A 292 -32.17 -16.24 3.93
CA LEU A 292 -31.97 -14.80 3.93
C LEU A 292 -31.15 -14.37 5.14
N ARG A 293 -30.02 -13.71 4.89
CA ARG A 293 -29.20 -13.04 5.89
C ARG A 293 -28.73 -11.71 5.34
N PHE A 294 -28.43 -10.79 6.24
CA PHE A 294 -27.85 -9.51 5.88
C PHE A 294 -26.34 -9.60 5.85
N PHE A 295 -25.74 -9.02 4.81
CA PHE A 295 -24.30 -8.93 4.71
C PHE A 295 -23.73 -7.94 5.73
N SER A 296 -22.52 -8.22 6.21
CA SER A 296 -21.80 -7.26 7.04
C SER A 296 -21.38 -6.03 6.22
N PRO A 297 -21.14 -4.87 6.86
CA PRO A 297 -20.68 -3.67 6.16
C PRO A 297 -19.42 -3.91 5.30
N TYR A 298 -18.54 -4.82 5.73
CA TYR A 298 -17.34 -5.20 4.97
C TYR A 298 -17.69 -5.85 3.63
N THR A 299 -18.67 -6.74 3.63
CA THR A 299 -19.15 -7.40 2.41
C THR A 299 -19.85 -6.42 1.49
N CYS A 300 -20.66 -5.51 2.05
CA CYS A 300 -21.28 -4.43 1.28
C CYS A 300 -20.24 -3.59 0.55
N LEU A 301 -19.12 -3.22 1.19
CA LEU A 301 -18.05 -2.45 0.54
C LEU A 301 -17.44 -3.16 -0.67
N THR A 302 -17.37 -4.50 -0.66
CA THR A 302 -16.90 -5.27 -1.83
C THR A 302 -17.92 -5.32 -2.97
N LEU A 303 -19.11 -4.79 -2.76
CA LEU A 303 -20.19 -4.69 -3.72
C LEU A 303 -20.48 -3.22 -4.11
N GLU A 304 -19.63 -2.27 -3.74
CA GLU A 304 -19.81 -0.85 -4.11
C GLU A 304 -19.95 -0.67 -5.63
N ASP A 305 -19.11 -1.36 -6.39
CA ASP A 305 -19.19 -1.46 -7.86
C ASP A 305 -19.36 -2.94 -8.24
N GLU A 306 -20.57 -3.30 -8.71
CA GLU A 306 -20.91 -4.68 -9.06
C GLU A 306 -20.03 -5.23 -10.20
N ARG A 307 -19.69 -4.40 -11.18
CA ARG A 307 -18.86 -4.80 -12.33
C ARG A 307 -17.46 -5.15 -11.86
N ARG A 308 -16.85 -4.32 -11.00
CA ARG A 308 -15.56 -4.59 -10.36
C ARG A 308 -15.60 -5.79 -9.43
N ALA A 309 -16.66 -5.92 -8.63
CA ALA A 309 -16.84 -7.06 -7.75
C ALA A 309 -16.83 -8.37 -8.56
N ARG A 310 -17.62 -8.42 -9.63
CA ARG A 310 -17.70 -9.57 -10.53
C ARG A 310 -16.34 -9.90 -11.17
N ALA A 311 -15.65 -8.90 -11.70
CA ALA A 311 -14.32 -9.07 -12.28
C ALA A 311 -13.31 -9.63 -11.27
N PHE A 312 -13.33 -9.13 -10.03
CA PHE A 312 -12.45 -9.61 -8.96
C PHE A 312 -12.67 -11.09 -8.62
N TRP A 313 -13.92 -11.50 -8.37
CA TRP A 313 -14.22 -12.89 -7.99
C TRP A 313 -13.89 -13.88 -9.11
N LEU A 314 -14.13 -13.49 -10.36
CA LEU A 314 -13.73 -14.30 -11.51
C LEU A 314 -12.20 -14.33 -11.64
N ALA A 315 -11.49 -13.22 -11.52
CA ALA A 315 -10.02 -13.22 -11.52
C ALA A 315 -9.43 -14.11 -10.41
N TYR A 316 -10.04 -14.13 -9.22
CA TYR A 316 -9.68 -15.05 -8.14
C TYR A 316 -10.01 -16.52 -8.48
N ALA A 317 -11.14 -16.78 -9.13
CA ALA A 317 -11.50 -18.11 -9.61
C ALA A 317 -10.45 -18.66 -10.60
N TYR A 318 -9.95 -17.83 -11.52
CA TYR A 318 -8.89 -18.20 -12.47
C TYR A 318 -7.48 -18.19 -11.87
N GLY A 319 -7.32 -17.86 -10.58
CA GLY A 319 -6.03 -17.87 -9.89
C GLY A 319 -5.12 -16.68 -10.23
N TRP A 320 -5.66 -15.62 -10.84
CA TRP A 320 -4.92 -14.39 -11.13
C TRP A 320 -4.72 -13.54 -9.88
N VAL A 321 -5.67 -13.59 -8.95
CA VAL A 321 -5.49 -13.03 -7.62
C VAL A 321 -4.84 -14.07 -6.72
N ARG A 322 -3.59 -13.82 -6.30
CA ARG A 322 -2.79 -14.78 -5.56
C ARG A 322 -1.84 -14.11 -4.56
N VAL A 323 -1.38 -14.89 -3.58
CA VAL A 323 -0.32 -14.46 -2.67
C VAL A 323 1.02 -14.49 -3.41
N ASN A 324 1.77 -13.40 -3.31
CA ASN A 324 3.11 -13.25 -3.84
C ASN A 324 4.09 -12.95 -2.71
N SER A 325 5.30 -13.52 -2.81
CA SER A 325 6.40 -13.25 -1.89
C SER A 325 7.24 -12.08 -2.40
N VAL A 326 7.50 -11.10 -1.55
CA VAL A 326 8.42 -9.99 -1.80
C VAL A 326 9.70 -10.24 -1.01
N GLU A 327 10.80 -10.49 -1.73
CA GLU A 327 12.08 -10.80 -1.10
C GLU A 327 12.63 -9.64 -0.25
N ARG A 328 13.30 -10.01 0.85
CA ARG A 328 13.91 -9.08 1.81
C ARG A 328 15.38 -9.38 2.09
N GLY A 329 16.21 -9.64 1.07
CA GLY A 329 17.67 -9.71 1.21
C GLY A 329 18.16 -10.53 2.42
N GLY A 330 17.86 -11.82 2.46
CA GLY A 330 18.26 -12.71 3.55
C GLY A 330 17.35 -12.72 4.79
N ARG A 331 16.26 -11.95 4.80
CA ARG A 331 15.16 -12.05 5.80
C ARG A 331 13.98 -12.85 5.24
N ALA A 332 13.06 -13.23 6.12
CA ALA A 332 11.80 -13.84 5.72
C ALA A 332 11.06 -12.94 4.70
N PRO A 333 10.57 -13.49 3.58
CA PRO A 333 9.88 -12.71 2.56
C PRO A 333 8.57 -12.14 3.10
N LEU A 334 8.22 -10.92 2.68
CA LEU A 334 6.89 -10.37 2.95
C LEU A 334 5.88 -11.02 2.02
N LEU A 335 4.64 -11.13 2.48
CA LEU A 335 3.52 -11.63 1.71
C LEU A 335 2.62 -10.45 1.32
N GLN A 336 2.25 -10.41 0.05
CA GLN A 336 1.25 -9.48 -0.47
C GLN A 336 0.28 -10.21 -1.40
N MET A 337 -0.98 -9.78 -1.50
CA MET A 337 -1.86 -10.23 -2.58
C MET A 337 -1.64 -9.37 -3.82
N VAL A 338 -1.53 -10.02 -4.96
CA VAL A 338 -1.34 -9.37 -6.27
C VAL A 338 -2.40 -9.84 -7.25
N LEU A 339 -2.68 -8.99 -8.21
CA LEU A 339 -3.31 -9.35 -9.47
C LEU A 339 -2.22 -9.64 -10.49
N ALA A 340 -2.09 -10.90 -10.89
CA ALA A 340 -1.12 -11.37 -11.88
C ALA A 340 -1.83 -11.94 -13.09
N LEU A 341 -1.95 -11.13 -14.14
CA LEU A 341 -2.39 -11.55 -15.46
C LEU A 341 -1.17 -12.00 -16.29
N PRO A 342 -1.30 -12.89 -17.29
CA PRO A 342 -0.18 -13.35 -18.10
C PRO A 342 0.56 -12.23 -18.86
N GLU A 343 -0.14 -11.15 -19.21
CA GLU A 343 0.35 -10.07 -20.07
C GLU A 343 0.71 -8.79 -19.28
N MET A 344 0.69 -8.83 -17.94
CA MET A 344 0.86 -7.66 -17.10
C MET A 344 1.81 -7.96 -15.94
N GLU A 345 2.61 -6.97 -15.56
CA GLU A 345 3.36 -7.04 -14.31
C GLU A 345 2.40 -7.21 -13.11
N PRO A 346 2.73 -8.05 -12.11
CA PRO A 346 1.87 -8.26 -10.96
C PRO A 346 1.54 -6.94 -10.23
N ALA A 347 0.27 -6.54 -10.27
CA ALA A 347 -0.20 -5.33 -9.60
C ALA A 347 -0.52 -5.64 -8.13
N PRO A 348 0.08 -4.93 -7.16
CA PRO A 348 -0.19 -5.16 -5.74
C PRO A 348 -1.62 -4.71 -5.38
N LEU A 349 -2.38 -5.59 -4.74
CA LEU A 349 -3.73 -5.31 -4.21
C LEU A 349 -3.72 -5.01 -2.71
N THR A 350 -2.66 -5.39 -2.01
CA THR A 350 -2.49 -5.17 -0.57
C THR A 350 -1.04 -4.79 -0.28
N GLU A 351 -0.79 -4.13 0.85
CA GLU A 351 0.56 -3.90 1.33
C GLU A 351 1.27 -5.21 1.71
N ALA A 352 2.58 -5.25 1.48
CA ALA A 352 3.44 -6.38 1.85
C ALA A 352 3.69 -6.41 3.36
N ARG A 353 3.37 -7.52 4.01
CA ARG A 353 3.53 -7.72 5.47
C ARG A 353 3.96 -9.15 5.80
N ASP A 354 4.33 -9.43 7.05
CA ASP A 354 4.86 -10.75 7.43
C ASP A 354 3.78 -11.85 7.40
N GLU A 355 2.52 -11.51 7.64
CA GLU A 355 1.37 -12.42 7.54
C GLU A 355 0.66 -12.31 6.19
N PRO A 356 0.06 -13.40 5.66
CA PRO A 356 -0.68 -13.33 4.41
C PRO A 356 -1.86 -12.36 4.54
N PRO A 357 -1.95 -11.33 3.67
CA PRO A 357 -3.09 -10.41 3.67
C PRO A 357 -4.41 -11.13 3.45
N SER A 358 -5.48 -10.55 3.96
CA SER A 358 -6.81 -11.13 3.77
C SER A 358 -7.28 -10.94 2.34
N LEU A 359 -7.98 -11.95 1.80
CA LEU A 359 -8.69 -11.86 0.51
C LEU A 359 -9.71 -10.70 0.52
N TRP A 360 -10.21 -10.33 1.70
CA TRP A 360 -11.11 -9.21 1.87
C TRP A 360 -10.46 -7.87 1.56
N GLU A 361 -9.26 -7.66 2.06
CA GLU A 361 -8.52 -6.43 1.80
C GLU A 361 -8.22 -6.28 0.31
N ALA A 362 -7.83 -7.37 -0.36
CA ALA A 362 -7.61 -7.37 -1.80
C ALA A 362 -8.90 -7.03 -2.59
N ALA A 363 -10.05 -7.57 -2.18
CA ALA A 363 -11.34 -7.30 -2.81
C ALA A 363 -11.73 -5.83 -2.66
N VAL A 364 -11.61 -5.27 -1.46
CA VAL A 364 -11.91 -3.86 -1.18
C VAL A 364 -11.01 -2.94 -2.00
N THR A 365 -9.70 -3.20 -2.02
CA THR A 365 -8.76 -2.39 -2.82
C THR A 365 -9.09 -2.42 -4.31
N PHE A 366 -9.46 -3.59 -4.84
CA PHE A 366 -9.81 -3.73 -6.25
C PHE A 366 -11.12 -3.00 -6.60
N VAL A 367 -12.16 -3.19 -5.79
CA VAL A 367 -13.49 -2.61 -6.04
C VAL A 367 -13.49 -1.10 -5.87
N LEU A 368 -12.75 -0.57 -4.89
CA LEU A 368 -12.68 0.86 -4.59
C LEU A 368 -11.55 1.60 -5.31
N ALA A 369 -10.82 0.96 -6.23
CA ALA A 369 -9.78 1.63 -7.01
C ALA A 369 -10.37 2.80 -7.84
N GLU A 370 -9.59 3.84 -8.11
CA GLU A 370 -10.03 4.96 -8.97
C GLU A 370 -10.32 4.48 -10.42
N GLU A 371 -11.04 5.28 -11.22
CA GLU A 371 -11.35 4.98 -12.63
C GLU A 371 -10.07 4.77 -13.46
N GLY A 372 -10.06 3.76 -14.36
CA GLY A 372 -8.89 3.36 -15.15
C GLY A 372 -7.92 2.37 -14.48
N GLY A 373 -8.37 1.68 -13.42
CA GLY A 373 -7.63 0.58 -12.79
C GLY A 373 -7.49 -0.66 -13.70
N PRO A 374 -6.97 -1.80 -13.20
CA PRO A 374 -6.75 -3.01 -14.02
C PRO A 374 -8.05 -3.73 -14.44
N ILE A 375 -9.23 -3.11 -14.26
CA ILE A 375 -10.51 -3.74 -14.53
C ILE A 375 -10.69 -4.04 -16.01
N GLU A 376 -10.45 -3.08 -16.90
CA GLU A 376 -10.63 -3.29 -18.34
C GLU A 376 -9.71 -4.42 -18.84
N THR A 377 -8.49 -4.49 -18.30
CA THR A 377 -7.53 -5.57 -18.60
C THR A 377 -8.01 -6.93 -18.08
N VAL A 378 -8.58 -6.97 -16.88
CA VAL A 378 -9.15 -8.21 -16.31
C VAL A 378 -10.36 -8.66 -17.11
N GLU A 379 -11.26 -7.76 -17.48
CA GLU A 379 -12.45 -8.10 -18.26
C GLU A 379 -12.09 -8.60 -19.65
N ALA A 380 -11.17 -7.92 -20.35
CA ALA A 380 -10.66 -8.39 -21.64
C ALA A 380 -10.02 -9.79 -21.52
N ALA A 381 -9.26 -10.04 -20.45
CA ALA A 381 -8.69 -11.36 -20.20
C ALA A 381 -9.75 -12.43 -19.90
N LEU A 382 -10.83 -12.08 -19.18
CA LEU A 382 -11.95 -12.98 -18.88
C LEU A 382 -12.75 -13.34 -20.15
N GLU A 383 -12.98 -12.38 -21.05
CA GLU A 383 -13.58 -12.63 -22.37
C GLU A 383 -12.71 -13.62 -23.17
N GLY A 384 -11.39 -13.41 -23.19
CA GLY A 384 -10.42 -14.31 -23.82
C GLY A 384 -10.39 -15.73 -23.24
N LYS A 385 -10.86 -15.93 -22.00
CA LYS A 385 -11.02 -17.25 -21.36
C LYS A 385 -12.33 -17.96 -21.70
N GLY A 386 -13.13 -17.38 -22.58
CA GLY A 386 -14.33 -18.01 -23.11
C GLY A 386 -15.59 -17.77 -22.29
N ILE A 387 -15.55 -16.85 -21.32
CA ILE A 387 -16.74 -16.35 -20.63
C ILE A 387 -17.51 -15.49 -21.64
N GLY A 388 -18.39 -16.12 -22.43
CA GLY A 388 -19.09 -15.51 -23.56
C GLY A 388 -18.61 -15.97 -24.95
N SER A 389 -17.67 -16.92 -25.05
CA SER A 389 -17.20 -17.44 -26.34
C SER A 389 -18.13 -18.52 -26.90
N SER A 390 -18.30 -18.51 -28.23
CA SER A 390 -18.95 -19.58 -28.99
C SER A 390 -18.06 -20.80 -29.22
N ASN A 391 -16.78 -20.75 -28.84
CA ASN A 391 -15.84 -21.86 -28.99
C ASN A 391 -16.07 -22.94 -27.92
N GLY A 392 -16.46 -24.14 -28.37
CA GLY A 392 -16.82 -25.27 -27.50
C GLY A 392 -15.68 -25.87 -26.66
N GLU A 393 -14.41 -25.65 -27.00
CA GLU A 393 -13.27 -26.09 -26.18
C GLU A 393 -12.96 -25.09 -25.06
N ALA A 394 -12.90 -23.80 -25.38
CA ALA A 394 -12.71 -22.73 -24.41
C ALA A 394 -13.82 -22.72 -23.35
N ARG A 395 -15.07 -22.90 -23.79
CA ARG A 395 -16.24 -23.02 -22.91
C ARG A 395 -16.11 -24.20 -21.93
N ARG A 396 -15.68 -25.37 -22.40
CA ARG A 396 -15.45 -26.55 -21.53
C ARG A 396 -14.35 -26.31 -20.51
N ALA A 397 -13.23 -25.69 -20.91
CA ALA A 397 -12.15 -25.35 -19.98
C ALA A 397 -12.58 -24.32 -18.91
N ALA A 398 -13.40 -23.33 -19.30
CA ALA A 398 -13.98 -22.36 -18.39
C ALA A 398 -14.90 -23.03 -17.36
N MET A 399 -15.79 -23.92 -17.80
CA MET A 399 -16.68 -24.68 -16.89
C MET A 399 -15.91 -25.50 -15.86
N VAL A 400 -14.82 -26.18 -16.26
CA VAL A 400 -13.98 -26.94 -15.31
C VAL A 400 -13.35 -26.01 -14.27
N THR A 401 -12.79 -24.88 -14.72
CA THR A 401 -12.12 -23.91 -13.83
C THR A 401 -13.10 -23.29 -12.84
N LEU A 402 -14.28 -22.87 -13.33
CA LEU A 402 -15.32 -22.28 -12.50
C LEU A 402 -15.95 -23.33 -11.56
N GLY A 403 -16.11 -24.58 -11.99
CA GLY A 403 -16.55 -25.68 -11.13
C GLY A 403 -15.60 -25.91 -9.94
N GLN A 404 -14.28 -25.89 -10.17
CA GLN A 404 -13.30 -25.96 -9.09
C GLN A 404 -13.33 -24.73 -8.18
N ALA A 405 -13.62 -23.54 -8.74
CA ALA A 405 -13.81 -22.33 -7.95
C ALA A 405 -15.07 -22.39 -7.08
N LEU A 406 -16.15 -23.00 -7.57
CA LEU A 406 -17.40 -23.19 -6.83
C LEU A 406 -17.18 -24.07 -5.59
N GLU A 407 -16.42 -25.16 -5.72
CA GLU A 407 -16.05 -26.00 -4.58
C GLU A 407 -15.22 -25.23 -3.53
N ARG A 408 -14.28 -24.39 -3.98
CA ARG A 408 -13.53 -23.48 -3.08
C ARG A 408 -14.46 -22.48 -2.37
N ALA A 409 -15.45 -21.95 -3.09
CA ALA A 409 -16.43 -21.03 -2.51
C ALA A 409 -17.27 -21.72 -1.43
N ARG A 410 -17.74 -22.95 -1.67
CA ARG A 410 -18.46 -23.77 -0.67
C ARG A 410 -17.61 -24.04 0.57
N ALA A 411 -16.34 -24.39 0.41
CA ALA A 411 -15.42 -24.57 1.54
C ALA A 411 -15.24 -23.29 2.37
N LEU A 412 -15.25 -22.11 1.73
CA LEU A 412 -15.23 -20.82 2.44
C LEU A 412 -16.54 -20.55 3.19
N GLN A 413 -17.70 -20.93 2.63
CA GLN A 413 -19.02 -20.77 3.26
C GLN A 413 -19.16 -21.58 4.56
N GLU A 414 -18.49 -22.72 4.66
CA GLU A 414 -18.48 -23.58 5.84
C GLU A 414 -17.54 -23.08 6.95
N ASN A 415 -16.80 -21.98 6.71
CA ASN A 415 -15.87 -21.45 7.68
C ASN A 415 -16.58 -20.85 8.91
N ARG A 416 -16.00 -21.05 10.10
CA ARG A 416 -16.52 -20.49 11.36
C ARG A 416 -16.39 -18.97 11.45
N ASP A 417 -15.42 -18.40 10.74
CA ASP A 417 -15.26 -16.95 10.65
C ASP A 417 -16.33 -16.38 9.72
N THR A 418 -17.24 -15.58 10.28
CA THR A 418 -18.34 -14.92 9.56
C THR A 418 -17.85 -14.17 8.32
N ARG A 419 -16.65 -13.57 8.36
CA ARG A 419 -16.10 -12.82 7.22
C ARG A 419 -15.70 -13.75 6.08
N LYS A 420 -15.08 -14.89 6.40
CA LYS A 420 -14.71 -15.92 5.41
C LYS A 420 -15.94 -16.61 4.82
N GLN A 421 -16.97 -16.78 5.65
CA GLN A 421 -18.25 -17.28 5.19
C GLN A 421 -18.90 -16.33 4.18
N GLU A 422 -18.98 -15.03 4.47
CA GLU A 422 -19.58 -14.05 3.55
C GLU A 422 -18.80 -13.91 2.24
N LEU A 423 -17.46 -13.98 2.30
CA LEU A 423 -16.57 -14.15 1.15
C LEU A 423 -16.99 -15.31 0.24
N GLY A 424 -17.15 -16.50 0.84
CA GLY A 424 -17.59 -17.69 0.12
C GLY A 424 -18.99 -17.55 -0.48
N ILE A 425 -19.89 -16.81 0.18
CA ILE A 425 -21.25 -16.53 -0.33
C ILE A 425 -21.20 -15.68 -1.60
N VAL A 426 -20.49 -14.54 -1.56
CA VAL A 426 -20.38 -13.65 -2.73
C VAL A 426 -19.68 -14.36 -3.88
N MET A 427 -18.59 -15.07 -3.60
CA MET A 427 -17.86 -15.84 -4.62
C MET A 427 -18.76 -16.91 -5.27
N HIS A 428 -19.54 -17.67 -4.48
CA HIS A 428 -20.46 -18.69 -5.00
C HIS A 428 -21.49 -18.06 -5.94
N LEU A 429 -22.16 -16.97 -5.53
CA LEU A 429 -23.15 -16.29 -6.37
C LEU A 429 -22.56 -15.86 -7.72
N VAL A 430 -21.37 -15.25 -7.72
CA VAL A 430 -20.72 -14.78 -8.95
C VAL A 430 -20.26 -15.93 -9.85
N VAL A 431 -19.67 -16.98 -9.28
CA VAL A 431 -19.18 -18.13 -10.03
C VAL A 431 -20.34 -18.95 -10.60
N GLU A 432 -21.39 -19.18 -9.82
CA GLU A 432 -22.61 -19.87 -10.26
C GLU A 432 -23.32 -19.09 -11.37
N ASP A 433 -23.40 -17.75 -11.26
CA ASP A 433 -23.95 -16.90 -12.33
C ASP A 433 -23.15 -17.05 -13.64
N ALA A 434 -21.82 -17.06 -13.55
CA ALA A 434 -20.96 -17.26 -14.71
C ALA A 434 -21.11 -18.67 -15.32
N LEU A 435 -21.24 -19.70 -14.50
CA LEU A 435 -21.52 -21.08 -14.96
C LEU A 435 -22.87 -21.16 -15.67
N ARG A 436 -23.93 -20.54 -15.12
CA ARG A 436 -25.25 -20.51 -15.76
C ARG A 436 -25.22 -19.85 -17.13
N ARG A 437 -24.52 -18.72 -17.27
CA ARG A 437 -24.30 -18.07 -18.57
C ARG A 437 -23.58 -19.00 -19.54
N LEU A 438 -22.55 -19.71 -19.07
CA LEU A 438 -21.85 -20.74 -19.85
C LEU A 438 -22.71 -21.97 -20.12
N GLU A 439 -23.81 -22.22 -19.44
CA GLU A 439 -24.72 -23.33 -19.72
C GLU A 439 -25.90 -22.92 -20.60
N GLY A 440 -26.06 -21.62 -20.89
CA GLY A 440 -27.22 -21.08 -21.57
C GLY A 440 -28.46 -20.99 -20.69
N GLN A 441 -28.27 -21.06 -19.36
CA GLN A 441 -29.31 -20.86 -18.36
C GLN A 441 -29.48 -19.35 -18.06
N PRO A 442 -30.65 -18.93 -17.56
CA PRO A 442 -30.84 -17.55 -17.12
C PRO A 442 -29.87 -17.19 -15.98
N ALA A 443 -29.14 -16.10 -16.17
CA ALA A 443 -28.28 -15.49 -15.17
C ALA A 443 -29.12 -14.92 -13.99
N PHE A 444 -28.54 -14.92 -12.79
CA PHE A 444 -29.11 -14.28 -11.61
C PHE A 444 -28.82 -12.79 -11.57
N LEU A 445 -27.58 -12.45 -11.94
CA LEU A 445 -27.03 -11.11 -11.98
C LEU A 445 -27.26 -10.60 -13.41
N GLY A 446 -28.16 -9.64 -13.57
CA GLY A 446 -28.66 -9.16 -14.86
C GLY A 446 -27.74 -8.12 -15.49
#